data_AF-A0A960N3E2-F1
#
_entry.id   AF-A0A960N3E2-F1
#
_cell.length_a   1.000
_cell.length_b   1.000
_cell.length_c   1.000
_cell.angle_alpha   90.00
_cell.angle_beta   90.00
_cell.angle_gamma   90.00
#
_symmetry.space_group_name_H-M   'P 1'
#
loop_
_entity.id
_entity.type
_entity.pdbx_description
1 polymer ?
#
loop_
_entity_poly.entity_id
_entity_poly.type
_entity_poly.pdbx_seq_one_letter_code
_entity_poly.pdbx_strand_id
1 'polypeptide(L)'
;GQTHICHWNVRGPGFFALHAAFEMQYTELFTAVDEIAERIRALGALAPGGLGNLAQMAGVKEIAEDASAEAMVQHLVDVNEKLVTTLAKARDLAGDADDSQTEDLMIARIQVHQKTIWMLKSYLA
;
A
#
# COMPACT_ATOMS: atom_id res chain seq x y z
N GLY A 1 1.08 -8.27 -2.43
CA GLY A 1 1.81 -8.87 -3.57
C GLY A 1 3.15 -8.18 -3.77
N GLN A 2 3.14 -6.96 -4.31
CA GLN A 2 4.36 -6.25 -4.74
C GLN A 2 5.49 -6.21 -3.69
N THR A 3 5.19 -5.86 -2.44
CA THR A 3 6.17 -5.81 -1.35
C THR A 3 6.83 -7.16 -1.03
N HIS A 4 6.12 -8.28 -1.18
CA HIS A 4 6.69 -9.62 -1.02
C HIS A 4 7.64 -9.96 -2.17
N ILE A 5 7.26 -9.62 -3.41
CA ILE A 5 8.13 -9.81 -4.59
C ILE A 5 9.45 -9.06 -4.40
N CYS A 6 9.37 -7.79 -3.98
CA CYS A 6 10.56 -6.99 -3.69
C CYS A 6 11.39 -7.57 -2.53
N HIS A 7 10.74 -7.97 -1.44
CA HIS A 7 11.41 -8.55 -0.27
C HIS A 7 12.20 -9.82 -0.64
N TRP A 8 11.59 -10.75 -1.38
CA TRP A 8 12.24 -12.01 -1.73
C TRP A 8 13.37 -11.84 -2.75
N ASN A 9 13.24 -10.89 -3.68
CA ASN A 9 14.11 -10.85 -4.85
C ASN A 9 15.11 -9.69 -4.88
N VAL A 10 15.07 -8.75 -3.93
CA VAL A 10 16.04 -7.65 -3.88
C VAL A 10 17.47 -8.17 -3.78
N ARG A 11 18.40 -7.52 -4.48
CA ARG A 11 19.81 -7.89 -4.57
C ARG A 11 20.69 -6.64 -4.52
N GLY A 12 21.99 -6.85 -4.31
CA GLY A 12 23.00 -5.78 -4.39
C GLY A 12 23.33 -5.12 -3.03
N PRO A 13 24.08 -4.01 -3.04
CA PRO A 13 24.67 -3.42 -1.83
C PRO A 13 23.64 -2.98 -0.77
N GLY A 14 22.40 -2.66 -1.19
CA GLY A 14 21.31 -2.27 -0.30
C GLY A 14 20.49 -3.44 0.29
N PHE A 15 20.89 -4.70 0.04
CA PHE A 15 20.08 -5.88 0.34
C PHE A 15 19.47 -5.88 1.74
N PHE A 16 20.28 -5.85 2.80
CA PHE A 16 19.77 -5.99 4.17
C PHE A 16 18.78 -4.89 4.57
N ALA A 17 19.06 -3.65 4.17
CA ALA A 17 18.20 -2.51 4.50
C ALA A 17 16.86 -2.57 3.74
N LEU A 18 16.91 -2.83 2.43
CA LEU A 18 15.71 -2.92 1.60
C LEU A 18 14.88 -4.15 1.94
N HIS A 19 15.51 -5.29 2.15
CA HIS A 19 14.85 -6.53 2.55
C HIS A 19 14.02 -6.33 3.83
N ALA A 20 14.62 -5.73 4.87
CA ALA A 20 13.93 -5.39 6.11
C ALA A 20 12.84 -4.32 5.90
N ALA A 21 13.10 -3.29 5.09
CA ALA A 21 12.12 -2.23 4.81
C ALA A 21 10.88 -2.76 4.08
N PHE A 22 11.03 -3.68 3.14
CA PHE A 22 9.91 -4.30 2.43
C PHE A 22 9.09 -5.22 3.32
N GLU A 23 9.73 -5.92 4.27
CA GLU A 23 9.05 -6.70 5.31
C GLU A 23 8.21 -5.86 6.25
N MET A 24 8.79 -4.77 6.74
CA MET A 24 8.07 -3.81 7.57
C MET A 24 6.82 -3.30 6.85
N GLN A 25 6.93 -2.98 5.55
CA GLN A 25 5.79 -2.53 4.76
C GLN A 25 4.72 -3.61 4.59
N TYR A 26 5.06 -4.85 4.20
CA TYR A 26 4.01 -5.85 4.01
C TYR A 26 3.32 -6.24 5.31
N THR A 27 4.03 -6.17 6.44
CA THR A 27 3.47 -6.49 7.75
C THR A 27 2.46 -5.43 8.18
N GLU A 28 2.82 -4.16 7.99
CA GLU A 28 1.93 -3.03 8.25
C GLU A 28 0.68 -3.08 7.35
N LEU A 29 0.87 -3.34 6.06
CA LEU A 29 -0.22 -3.45 5.09
C LEU A 29 -1.16 -4.62 5.38
N PHE A 30 -0.67 -5.71 5.98
CA PHE A 30 -1.51 -6.85 6.34
C PHE A 30 -2.55 -6.44 7.39
N THR A 31 -2.12 -5.73 8.44
CA THR A 31 -3.02 -5.17 9.45
C THR A 31 -3.98 -4.14 8.84
N ALA A 32 -3.49 -3.30 7.94
CA ALA A 32 -4.31 -2.28 7.27
C ALA A 32 -5.45 -2.88 6.42
N VAL A 33 -5.18 -3.98 5.72
CA VAL A 33 -6.19 -4.66 4.89
C VAL A 33 -7.33 -5.18 5.75
N ASP A 34 -7.03 -5.74 6.91
CA ASP A 34 -8.02 -6.26 7.85
C ASP A 34 -8.91 -5.12 8.38
N GLU A 35 -8.31 -4.04 8.88
CA GLU A 35 -9.02 -2.87 9.39
C GLU A 35 -9.98 -2.26 8.35
N ILE A 36 -9.54 -2.14 7.10
CA ILE A 36 -10.39 -1.65 5.99
C ILE A 36 -11.51 -2.64 5.68
N ALA A 37 -11.22 -3.94 5.65
CA ALA A 37 -12.24 -4.97 5.38
C ALA A 37 -13.32 -5.00 6.47
N GLU A 38 -12.91 -4.94 7.74
CA GLU A 38 -13.82 -4.87 8.88
C GLU A 38 -14.64 -3.57 8.87
N ARG A 39 -14.04 -2.43 8.48
CA ARG A 39 -14.78 -1.17 8.30
C ARG A 39 -15.87 -1.31 7.23
N ILE A 40 -15.58 -1.94 6.10
CA ILE A 40 -16.57 -2.22 5.04
C ILE A 40 -17.72 -3.09 5.61
N ARG A 41 -17.40 -4.11 6.42
CA ARG A 41 -18.43 -4.95 7.07
C ARG A 41 -19.25 -4.19 8.10
N ALA A 42 -18.65 -3.29 8.87
CA ALA A 42 -19.34 -2.44 9.85
C ALA A 42 -20.35 -1.50 9.18
N LEU A 43 -20.10 -1.09 7.94
CA LEU A 43 -21.02 -0.32 7.10
C LEU A 43 -22.12 -1.18 6.43
N GLY A 44 -22.16 -2.49 6.72
CA GLY A 44 -23.17 -3.43 6.19
C GLY A 44 -22.85 -4.02 4.82
N ALA A 45 -21.80 -3.57 4.13
CA ALA A 45 -21.39 -4.07 2.80
C ALA A 45 -20.45 -5.27 2.89
N LEU A 46 -20.51 -6.22 1.95
CA LEU A 46 -19.59 -7.37 1.93
C LEU A 46 -18.17 -6.91 1.58
N ALA A 47 -17.19 -7.31 2.40
CA ALA A 47 -15.80 -7.01 2.12
C ALA A 47 -15.33 -7.81 0.88
N PRO A 48 -14.71 -7.16 -0.11
CA PRO A 48 -14.15 -7.86 -1.26
C PRO A 48 -12.99 -8.76 -0.80
N GLY A 49 -12.90 -9.95 -1.39
CA GLY A 49 -11.87 -10.93 -1.07
C GLY A 49 -11.47 -11.76 -2.28
N GLY A 50 -10.52 -12.67 -2.06
CA GLY A 50 -9.93 -13.52 -3.10
C GLY A 50 -8.82 -12.81 -3.88
N LEU A 51 -7.67 -13.48 -4.05
CA LEU A 51 -6.47 -12.88 -4.63
C LEU A 51 -6.70 -12.33 -6.05
N GLY A 52 -7.41 -13.08 -6.91
CA GLY A 52 -7.68 -12.65 -8.29
C GLY A 52 -8.59 -11.42 -8.37
N ASN A 53 -9.64 -11.38 -7.55
CA ASN A 53 -10.55 -10.23 -7.48
C ASN A 53 -9.83 -8.98 -6.95
N LEU A 54 -9.07 -9.13 -5.85
CA LEU A 54 -8.28 -8.03 -5.29
C LEU A 54 -7.22 -7.50 -6.27
N ALA A 55 -6.55 -8.39 -7.02
CA ALA A 55 -5.58 -8.00 -8.05
C ALA A 55 -6.25 -7.21 -9.18
N GLN A 56 -7.42 -7.66 -9.65
CA GLN A 56 -8.20 -6.96 -10.67
C GLN A 56 -8.64 -5.57 -10.19
N MET A 57 -9.14 -5.46 -8.95
CA MET A 57 -9.57 -4.20 -8.36
C MET A 57 -8.41 -3.21 -8.16
N ALA A 58 -7.24 -3.69 -7.76
CA ALA A 58 -6.06 -2.85 -7.56
C ALA A 58 -5.61 -2.18 -8.87
N GLY A 59 -5.70 -2.90 -10.00
CA GLY A 59 -5.29 -2.39 -11.32
C GLY A 59 -3.84 -1.90 -11.33
N VAL A 60 -2.96 -2.58 -10.59
CA VAL A 60 -1.53 -2.31 -10.51
C VAL A 60 -0.81 -3.41 -11.28
N LYS A 61 0.07 -3.03 -12.21
CA LYS A 61 0.92 -3.98 -12.91
C LYS A 61 1.95 -4.54 -11.93
N GLU A 62 2.13 -5.85 -11.94
CA GLU A 62 3.14 -6.47 -11.08
C GLU A 62 4.56 -6.12 -11.54
N ILE A 63 5.45 -5.92 -10.57
CA ILE A 63 6.88 -5.78 -10.86
C ILE A 63 7.50 -7.14 -11.23
N ALA A 64 8.45 -7.12 -12.16
CA ALA A 64 9.20 -8.32 -12.53
C ALA A 64 10.06 -8.82 -11.37
N GLU A 65 10.15 -10.14 -11.21
CA GLU A 65 10.92 -10.80 -10.13
C GLU A 65 12.42 -10.50 -10.20
N ASP A 66 12.95 -10.20 -11.39
CA ASP A 66 14.37 -9.90 -11.63
C ASP A 66 14.68 -8.40 -11.71
N ALA A 67 13.74 -7.53 -11.32
CA ALA A 67 13.93 -6.08 -11.33
C ALA A 67 15.11 -5.63 -10.44
N SER A 68 15.74 -4.50 -10.78
CA SER A 68 16.79 -3.91 -9.94
C SER A 68 16.23 -3.36 -8.63
N ALA A 69 17.10 -3.17 -7.63
CA ALA A 69 16.72 -2.54 -6.37
C ALA A 69 16.11 -1.13 -6.59
N GLU A 70 16.68 -0.31 -7.47
CA GLU A 70 16.09 1.01 -7.76
C GLU A 70 14.73 0.89 -8.44
N ALA A 71 14.55 -0.06 -9.37
CA ALA A 71 13.28 -0.29 -10.03
C ALA A 71 12.20 -0.77 -9.04
N MET A 72 12.56 -1.64 -8.09
CA MET A 72 11.68 -2.06 -7.00
C MET A 72 11.25 -0.88 -6.13
N VAL A 73 12.18 -0.02 -5.73
CA VAL A 73 11.88 1.14 -4.90
C VAL A 73 11.01 2.15 -5.67
N GLN A 74 11.35 2.45 -6.91
CA GLN A 74 10.56 3.36 -7.76
C GLN A 74 9.13 2.84 -7.97
N HIS A 75 8.98 1.53 -8.25
CA HIS A 75 7.66 0.93 -8.39
C HIS A 75 6.82 1.07 -7.13
N LEU A 76 7.41 0.84 -5.95
CA LEU A 76 6.70 1.01 -4.69
C LEU A 76 6.36 2.49 -4.41
N VAL A 77 7.21 3.45 -4.81
CA VAL A 77 6.85 4.88 -4.77
C VAL A 77 5.59 5.14 -5.58
N ASP A 78 5.57 4.73 -6.86
CA ASP A 78 4.44 4.98 -7.76
C ASP A 78 3.14 4.36 -7.24
N VAL A 79 3.22 3.13 -6.69
CA VAL A 79 2.06 2.44 -6.13
C VAL A 79 1.56 3.12 -4.85
N ASN A 80 2.45 3.58 -3.96
CA ASN A 80 2.05 4.32 -2.77
C ASN A 80 1.41 5.67 -3.14
N GLU A 81 1.92 6.38 -4.15
CA GLU A 81 1.31 7.63 -4.62
C GLU A 81 -0.11 7.41 -5.16
N LYS A 82 -0.31 6.36 -5.96
CA LYS A 82 -1.65 5.95 -6.41
C LYS A 82 -2.58 5.59 -5.24
N LEU A 83 -2.07 4.91 -4.23
CA LEU A 83 -2.84 4.60 -3.01
C LEU A 83 -3.23 5.87 -2.27
N VAL A 84 -2.33 6.84 -2.09
CA VAL A 84 -2.66 8.13 -1.47
C VAL A 84 -3.80 8.84 -2.20
N THR A 85 -3.77 8.87 -3.54
CA THR A 85 -4.89 9.45 -4.33
C THR A 85 -6.20 8.68 -4.11
N THR A 86 -6.15 7.34 -4.07
CA THR A 86 -7.34 6.50 -3.86
C THR A 86 -7.93 6.70 -2.46
N LEU A 87 -7.08 6.76 -1.43
CA LEU A 87 -7.46 6.99 -0.04
C LEU A 87 -8.01 8.40 0.16
N ALA A 88 -7.43 9.42 -0.48
CA ALA A 88 -7.95 10.78 -0.42
C ALA A 88 -9.37 10.86 -1.00
N LYS A 89 -9.61 10.19 -2.13
CA LYS A 89 -10.97 10.08 -2.69
C LYS A 89 -11.92 9.36 -1.73
N ALA A 90 -11.49 8.27 -1.11
CA ALA A 90 -12.31 7.53 -0.15
C ALA A 90 -12.62 8.36 1.11
N ARG A 91 -11.66 9.14 1.61
CA ARG A 91 -11.84 10.10 2.69
C ARG A 91 -12.90 11.13 2.31
N ASP A 92 -12.76 11.78 1.16
CA ASP A 92 -13.67 12.85 0.75
C ASP A 92 -15.10 12.31 0.57
N LEU A 93 -15.27 11.11 0.01
CA LEU A 93 -16.56 10.43 -0.09
C LEU A 93 -17.16 10.06 1.27
N ALA A 94 -16.33 9.71 2.25
CA ALA A 94 -16.78 9.46 3.61
C ALA A 94 -17.25 10.76 4.29
N GLY A 95 -16.55 11.87 4.08
CA GLY A 95 -16.96 13.19 4.55
C GLY A 95 -18.29 13.65 3.94
N ASP A 96 -18.45 13.48 2.63
CA ASP A 96 -19.72 13.76 1.93
C ASP A 96 -20.90 12.91 2.45
N ALA A 97 -20.60 11.77 3.10
CA ALA A 97 -21.57 10.86 3.68
C ALA A 97 -21.72 10.99 5.21
N ASP A 98 -21.13 12.02 5.83
CA ASP A 98 -21.08 12.23 7.28
C ASP A 98 -20.49 11.03 8.07
N ASP A 99 -19.58 10.28 7.44
CA ASP A 99 -18.88 9.14 8.05
C ASP A 99 -17.47 9.52 8.55
N SER A 100 -17.44 10.20 9.70
CA SER A 100 -16.17 10.65 10.28
C SER A 100 -15.22 9.53 10.72
N GLN A 101 -15.72 8.32 10.97
CA GLN A 101 -14.85 7.19 11.35
C GLN A 101 -14.11 6.62 10.12
N THR A 102 -14.77 6.54 8.96
CA THR A 102 -14.07 6.18 7.73
C THR A 102 -13.12 7.30 7.29
N GLU A 103 -13.50 8.56 7.44
CA GLU A 103 -12.58 9.69 7.19
C GLU A 103 -11.29 9.58 8.00
N ASP A 104 -11.41 9.39 9.32
CA ASP A 104 -10.28 9.26 10.23
C ASP A 104 -9.37 8.09 9.83
N LEU A 105 -9.96 6.93 9.53
CA LEU A 105 -9.24 5.76 9.04
C LEU A 105 -8.45 6.10 7.76
N MET A 106 -9.08 6.73 6.77
CA MET A 106 -8.41 7.09 5.52
C MET A 106 -7.29 8.12 5.74
N ILE A 107 -7.46 9.09 6.66
CA ILE A 107 -6.42 10.05 7.03
C ILE A 107 -5.21 9.32 7.63
N ALA A 108 -5.44 8.40 8.57
CA ALA A 108 -4.37 7.61 9.18
C ALA A 108 -3.62 6.79 8.12
N ARG A 109 -4.34 6.15 7.19
CA ARG A 109 -3.73 5.42 6.07
C ARG A 109 -2.88 6.33 5.18
N ILE A 110 -3.39 7.51 4.82
CA ILE A 110 -2.66 8.48 3.99
C ILE A 110 -1.33 8.87 4.64
N GLN A 111 -1.32 9.13 5.95
CA GLN A 111 -0.10 9.50 6.68
C GLN A 111 0.98 8.42 6.60
N VAL A 112 0.59 7.15 6.77
CA VAL A 112 1.52 6.00 6.62
C VAL A 112 2.13 5.97 5.22
N HIS A 113 1.30 6.06 4.18
CA HIS A 113 1.79 6.00 2.80
C HIS A 113 2.65 7.21 2.42
N GLN A 114 2.31 8.42 2.87
CA GLN A 114 3.14 9.62 2.64
C GLN A 114 4.51 9.51 3.30
N LYS A 115 4.58 8.97 4.52
CA LYS A 115 5.84 8.69 5.21
C LYS A 115 6.67 7.65 4.46
N THR A 116 6.05 6.56 4.00
CA THR A 116 6.72 5.54 3.19
C THR A 116 7.25 6.13 1.87
N ILE A 117 6.46 6.96 1.17
CA ILE A 117 6.90 7.65 -0.05
C ILE A 117 8.14 8.48 0.20
N TRP A 118 8.15 9.28 1.27
CA TRP A 118 9.33 10.07 1.65
C TRP A 118 10.57 9.19 1.84
N MET A 119 10.47 8.13 2.64
CA MET A 119 11.59 7.24 2.92
C MET A 119 12.12 6.56 1.65
N LEU A 120 11.23 6.09 0.77
CA LEU A 120 11.61 5.45 -0.49
C LEU A 120 12.24 6.46 -1.47
N LYS A 121 11.69 7.68 -1.59
CA LYS A 121 12.31 8.73 -2.41
C LYS A 121 13.67 9.15 -1.87
N SER A 122 13.87 9.17 -0.55
CA SER A 122 15.17 9.44 0.05
C SER A 122 16.22 8.36 -0.26
N TYR A 123 15.81 7.12 -0.52
CA TYR A 123 16.73 6.07 -0.99
C TYR A 123 17.18 6.29 -2.44
N LEU A 124 16.33 6.88 -3.29
CA LEU A 124 16.60 7.12 -4.72
C LEU A 124 17.36 8.44 -5.00
N ALA A 125 17.55 9.28 -3.98
CA ALA A 125 18.12 10.62 -4.10
C ALA A 125 19.66 10.65 -4.10
#